data_AF-A0A377CE59-F1
#
_entry.id   AF-A0A377CE59-F1
#
_cell.length_a   1.000
_cell.length_b   1.000
_cell.length_c   1.000
_cell.angle_alpha   90.00
_cell.angle_beta   90.00
_cell.angle_gamma   90.00
#
_symmetry.space_group_name_H-M   'P 1'
#
loop_
_entity.id
_entity.type
_entity.pdbx_description
1 polymer ?
#
loop_
_entity_poly.entity_id
_entity_poly.type
_entity_poly.pdbx_seq_one_letter_code
_entity_poly.pdbx_strand_id
1 'polypeptide(L)' 'MKSRYITPVVTIFDEQGRIDPEQNTQVYDFIKNHVSGFVVMGSTGEFFTLNMEKPAK' A
#
# COMPACT_ATOMS: atom_id res chain seq x y z
N MET A 1 -20.31 11.37 -16.98
CA MET A 1 -19.59 10.56 -15.97
C MET A 1 -18.24 11.18 -15.71
N LYS A 2 -17.81 11.32 -14.45
CA LYS A 2 -16.46 11.79 -14.09
C LYS A 2 -15.52 10.57 -14.10
N SER A 3 -14.45 10.61 -14.89
CA SER A 3 -13.43 9.55 -14.85
C SER A 3 -12.77 9.52 -13.47
N ARG A 4 -12.42 8.31 -13.00
CA ARG A 4 -11.72 8.09 -11.74
C ARG A 4 -10.45 7.31 -12.02
N TYR A 5 -9.35 7.77 -11.48
CA TYR A 5 -8.06 7.08 -11.55
C TYR A 5 -7.82 6.43 -10.19
N ILE A 6 -7.77 5.11 -10.17
CA ILE A 6 -7.44 4.32 -8.98
C ILE A 6 -6.08 3.68 -9.24
N THR A 7 -5.10 3.97 -8.39
CA THR A 7 -3.74 3.43 -8.54
C THR A 7 -3.51 2.27 -7.57
N PRO A 8 -2.92 1.16 -8.01
CA PRO A 8 -2.38 0.19 -7.07
C PRO A 8 -1.12 0.78 -6.42
N VAL A 9 -0.93 0.57 -5.12
CA VAL A 9 0.23 1.09 -4.37
C VAL A 9 1.19 -0.04 -4.04
N VAL A 10 2.48 0.27 -4.14
CA VAL A 10 3.56 -0.62 -3.64
C VAL A 10 3.56 -0.66 -2.12
N THR A 11 3.98 -1.78 -1.55
CA THR A 11 4.18 -1.89 -0.10
C THR A 11 5.66 -1.65 0.19
N ILE A 12 5.97 -0.70 1.06
CA ILE A 12 7.34 -0.50 1.53
C ILE A 12 7.65 -1.48 2.64
N PHE A 13 8.78 -2.16 2.51
CA PHE A 13 9.32 -3.09 3.48
C PHE A 13 10.63 -2.56 4.07
N ASP A 14 10.90 -2.88 5.33
CA ASP A 14 12.20 -2.65 5.95
C ASP A 14 13.24 -3.67 5.46
N GLU A 15 14.49 -3.50 5.87
CA GLU A 15 15.60 -4.40 5.52
C GLU A 15 15.39 -5.85 6.00
N GLN A 16 14.47 -6.09 6.94
CA GLN A 16 14.10 -7.41 7.44
C GLN A 16 12.86 -7.99 6.74
N GLY A 17 12.33 -7.31 5.71
CA GLY A 17 11.15 -7.73 4.95
C GLY A 17 9.83 -7.53 5.70
N ARG A 18 9.79 -6.69 6.76
CA ARG A 18 8.57 -6.34 7.48
C ARG A 18 7.97 -5.07 6.89
N ILE A 19 6.64 -4.92 6.97
CA ILE A 19 5.99 -3.68 6.52
C ILE A 19 6.54 -2.49 7.31
N ASP A 20 6.94 -1.43 6.62
CA ASP A 20 7.34 -0.15 7.21
C ASP A 20 6.14 0.81 7.22
N PRO A 21 5.45 1.00 8.37
CA PRO A 21 4.22 1.81 8.39
C PRO A 21 4.47 3.29 8.12
N GLU A 22 5.64 3.80 8.51
CA GLU A 22 5.99 5.21 8.37
C GLU A 22 6.20 5.55 6.89
N GLN A 23 7.03 4.76 6.20
CA GLN A 23 7.29 4.99 4.78
C GLN A 23 6.05 4.74 3.90
N ASN A 24 5.23 3.73 4.22
CA ASN A 24 3.96 3.54 3.51
C ASN A 24 3.02 4.73 3.70
N THR A 25 2.95 5.32 4.90
CA THR A 25 2.13 6.52 5.16
C THR A 25 2.62 7.70 4.34
N GLN A 26 3.94 7.90 4.21
CA GLN A 26 4.51 8.97 3.37
C GLN A 26 4.10 8.82 1.89
N VAL A 27 4.11 7.58 1.36
CA VAL A 27 3.62 7.30 0.01
C VAL A 27 2.14 7.64 -0.13
N TYR A 28 1.30 7.24 0.82
CA TYR A 28 -0.14 7.53 0.81
C TYR A 28 -0.41 9.04 0.86
N ASP A 29 0.31 9.77 1.71
CA ASP A 29 0.19 11.21 1.85
C ASP A 29 0.59 11.96 0.58
N PHE A 30 1.61 11.45 -0.13
CA PHE A 30 1.99 11.97 -1.43
C PHE A 30 0.90 11.71 -2.48
N ILE A 31 0.48 10.46 -2.67
CA ILE A 31 -0.38 10.09 -3.80
C ILE A 31 -1.86 10.50 -3.63
N LYS A 32 -2.37 10.64 -2.39
CA LYS A 32 -3.80 10.88 -2.14
C LYS A 32 -4.36 12.13 -2.84
N ASN A 33 -3.52 13.12 -3.12
CA ASN A 33 -3.90 14.36 -3.80
C ASN A 33 -3.80 14.28 -5.34
N HIS A 34 -3.24 13.19 -5.89
CA HIS A 34 -3.02 12.99 -7.32
C HIS A 34 -3.97 11.96 -7.95
N VAL A 35 -4.67 11.16 -7.15
CA VAL A 35 -5.55 10.09 -7.62
C VAL A 35 -6.96 10.20 -7.02
N SER A 36 -7.93 9.55 -7.65
CA SER A 36 -9.29 9.45 -7.10
C SER A 36 -9.42 8.44 -5.96
N GLY A 37 -8.43 7.56 -5.84
CA GLY A 37 -8.31 6.55 -4.79
C GLY A 37 -7.11 5.64 -5.07
N PHE A 38 -6.78 4.78 -4.11
CA PHE A 38 -5.67 3.84 -4.26
C PHE A 38 -5.98 2.51 -3.57
N VAL A 39 -5.38 1.43 -4.09
CA VAL A 39 -5.56 0.07 -3.58
C VAL A 39 -4.29 -0.35 -2.85
N VAL A 40 -4.43 -0.62 -1.55
CA VAL A 40 -3.36 -1.14 -0.69
C VAL A 40 -3.43 -2.67 -0.68
N MET A 41 -2.29 -3.35 -0.54
CA MET A 41 -2.20 -4.82 -0.53
C MET A 41 -2.82 -5.48 -1.78
N GLY A 42 -2.64 -4.85 -2.95
CA GLY A 42 -2.91 -5.49 -4.25
C GLY A 42 -1.74 -6.36 -4.72
N SER A 43 -1.83 -6.93 -5.92
CA SER A 43 -0.70 -7.65 -6.55
C SER A 43 0.56 -6.79 -6.67
N THR A 44 0.40 -5.50 -7.00
CA THR A 44 1.48 -4.49 -7.00
C THR A 44 2.03 -4.19 -5.61
N GLY A 45 1.21 -4.37 -4.57
CA GLY A 45 1.64 -4.27 -3.18
C GLY A 45 2.25 -5.57 -2.65
N GLU A 46 2.50 -6.56 -3.52
CA GLU A 46 3.11 -7.84 -3.21
C GLU A 46 2.37 -8.61 -2.10
N PHE A 47 1.03 -8.56 -2.08
CA PHE A 47 0.24 -9.17 -1.00
C PHE A 47 0.51 -10.66 -0.77
N PHE A 48 0.98 -11.38 -1.80
CA PHE A 48 1.31 -12.81 -1.74
C PHE A 48 2.59 -13.10 -0.95
N THR A 49 3.44 -12.09 -0.69
CA THR A 49 4.64 -12.22 0.16
C THR A 49 4.34 -11.90 1.63
N LEU A 50 3.17 -11.30 1.90
CA LEU A 50 2.72 -11.01 3.25
C LEU A 50 2.24 -12.30 3.91
N ASN A 51 2.98 -12.76 4.92
CA ASN A 51 2.58 -13.90 5.72
C ASN A 51 1.36 -13.49 6.56
N MET A 52 0.15 -13.95 6.18
CA MET A 52 -1.12 -13.58 6.83
C MET A 52 -1.25 -14.09 8.29
N GLU A 53 -0.23 -14.74 8.82
CA GLU A 53 -0.14 -15.19 10.20
C GLU A 53 0.26 -14.05 11.16
N LYS A 54 -0.70 -13.18 11.45
CA LYS A 54 -0.84 -12.52 12.77
C LYS A 54 -2.14 -11.71 12.80
N PRO A 55 -3.25 -12.25 13.36
CA PRO A 55 -4.25 -11.38 13.92
C PRO A 55 -3.59 -10.61 15.06
N ALA A 56 -3.53 -9.29 14.94
CA ALA A 56 -3.13 -8.42 16.04
C ALA A 56 -4.04 -8.72 17.24
N LYS A 57 -3.44 -9.14 18.35
CA LYS A 57 -4.10 -9.09 19.66
C LYS A 57 -4.14 -7.65 20.12
#